data_AF-A0A1E7N1A8-F1
#
_entry.id   AF-A0A1E7N1A8-F1
#
_cell.length_a   1.000
_cell.length_b   1.000
_cell.length_c   1.000
_cell.angle_alpha   90.00
_cell.angle_beta   90.00
_cell.angle_gamma   90.00
#
_symmetry.space_group_name_H-M   'P 1'
#
loop_
_entity.id
_entity.type
_entity.pdbx_description
1 polymer ?
#
loop_
_entity_poly.entity_id
_entity_poly.type
_entity_poly.pdbx_seq_one_letter_code
_entity_poly.pdbx_strand_id
1 'polypeptide(L)'
;MTGLPLSAYQADDRSAVKEIQARNALIVSCMHRAGFSAFTGDGLQAAQPPDNATALPAGAWGYLGAEAAATLGFHPPKRTPPRPNPAPAGSGEAYDGARVDCDRQAAERIGSPPAAGSRLVGRLFDESTKATAKDARVVAATRQWSACMTTAGFGATTPEELPQRYQTAPEVTPAELAAARADADCTAGTELAGLWFAVLAGYQRQLIDRNAEALTAQKEAVRAQDAKLTELIAGEGGS
;
A
#
# COMPACT_ATOMS: atom_id res chain seq x y z
N MET A 1 1.55 3.41 -5.03
CA MET A 1 2.83 3.95 -5.56
C MET A 1 3.15 3.40 -6.96
N THR A 2 2.13 3.12 -7.77
CA THR A 2 2.33 2.79 -9.19
C THR A 2 2.88 4.02 -9.92
N GLY A 3 3.93 3.84 -10.71
CA GLY A 3 4.48 4.90 -11.58
C GLY A 3 5.77 5.57 -11.12
N LEU A 4 6.27 5.28 -9.91
CA LEU A 4 7.61 5.71 -9.48
C LEU A 4 8.68 4.69 -9.87
N PRO A 5 9.91 5.10 -10.25
CA PRO A 5 10.95 4.18 -10.72
C PRO A 5 11.26 3.00 -9.78
N LEU A 6 11.30 3.22 -8.46
CA LEU A 6 11.58 2.15 -7.49
C LEU A 6 10.44 1.13 -7.37
N SER A 7 9.22 1.44 -7.81
CA SER A 7 8.09 0.51 -7.73
C SER A 7 8.28 -0.74 -8.58
N ALA A 8 9.22 -0.73 -9.53
CA ALA A 8 9.55 -1.88 -10.37
C ALA A 8 10.38 -2.98 -9.65
N TYR A 9 10.80 -2.74 -8.40
CA TYR A 9 11.69 -3.62 -7.62
C TYR A 9 11.01 -4.21 -6.37
N GLN A 10 9.69 -4.14 -6.31
CA GLN A 10 8.84 -4.67 -5.25
C GLN A 10 7.68 -5.47 -5.85
N ALA A 11 7.02 -6.28 -5.03
CA ALA A 11 5.79 -6.96 -5.44
C ALA A 11 4.71 -5.92 -5.81
N ASP A 12 3.93 -6.21 -6.87
CA ASP A 12 2.79 -5.38 -7.26
C ASP A 12 1.49 -5.91 -6.65
N ASP A 13 0.39 -5.17 -6.82
CA ASP A 13 -0.91 -5.53 -6.25
C ASP A 13 -1.41 -6.90 -6.77
N ARG A 14 -1.00 -7.32 -7.97
CA ARG A 14 -1.37 -8.62 -8.53
C ARG A 14 -0.61 -9.74 -7.84
N SER A 15 0.69 -9.56 -7.56
CA SER A 15 1.45 -10.51 -6.76
C SER A 15 0.87 -10.67 -5.35
N ALA A 16 0.38 -9.59 -4.73
CA ALA A 16 -0.30 -9.67 -3.44
C ALA A 16 -1.62 -10.49 -3.52
N VAL A 17 -2.41 -10.30 -4.57
CA VAL A 17 -3.61 -11.13 -4.83
C VAL A 17 -3.23 -12.61 -4.99
N LYS A 18 -2.18 -12.91 -5.77
CA LYS A 18 -1.70 -14.28 -5.95
C LYS A 18 -1.22 -14.90 -4.63
N GLU A 19 -0.58 -14.13 -3.76
CA GLU A 19 -0.15 -14.63 -2.45
C GLU A 19 -1.35 -15.07 -1.60
N ILE A 20 -2.41 -14.25 -1.56
CA ILE A 20 -3.66 -14.59 -0.89
C ILE A 20 -4.30 -15.84 -1.50
N GLN A 21 -4.37 -15.92 -2.84
CA GLN A 21 -4.93 -17.08 -3.54
C GLN A 21 -4.14 -18.37 -3.25
N ALA A 22 -2.81 -18.32 -3.36
CA ALA A 22 -1.94 -19.44 -3.06
C ALA A 22 -2.12 -19.88 -1.60
N ARG A 23 -2.12 -18.93 -0.66
CA ARG A 23 -2.33 -19.20 0.77
C ARG A 23 -3.66 -19.92 1.00
N ASN A 24 -4.75 -19.40 0.44
CA ASN A 24 -6.08 -19.97 0.65
C ASN A 24 -6.20 -21.38 0.07
N ALA A 25 -5.67 -21.61 -1.14
CA ALA A 25 -5.67 -22.93 -1.77
C ALA A 25 -4.88 -23.97 -0.95
N LEU A 26 -3.68 -23.60 -0.49
CA LEU A 26 -2.84 -24.44 0.37
C LEU A 26 -3.54 -24.82 1.68
N ILE A 27 -4.23 -23.86 2.26
CA ILE A 27 -4.95 -24.05 3.51
C ILE A 27 -6.13 -25.00 3.34
N VAL A 28 -6.95 -24.79 2.31
CA VAL A 28 -8.12 -25.64 2.03
C VAL A 28 -7.68 -27.09 1.83
N SER A 29 -6.68 -27.28 0.98
CA SER A 29 -6.06 -28.58 0.69
C SER A 29 -5.49 -29.25 1.95
N CYS A 30 -4.83 -28.49 2.83
CA CYS A 30 -4.33 -29.00 4.10
C CYS A 30 -5.45 -29.42 5.07
N MET A 31 -6.51 -28.61 5.20
CA MET A 31 -7.66 -28.93 6.04
C MET A 31 -8.38 -30.20 5.56
N HIS A 32 -8.51 -30.39 4.25
CA HIS A 32 -9.07 -31.61 3.67
C HIS A 32 -8.24 -32.84 4.02
N ARG A 33 -6.90 -32.76 3.92
CA ARG A 33 -5.99 -33.84 4.36
C ARG A 33 -6.05 -34.10 5.86
N ALA A 34 -6.34 -33.09 6.68
CA ALA A 34 -6.52 -33.21 8.12
C ALA A 34 -7.90 -33.81 8.51
N GLY A 35 -8.74 -34.18 7.54
CA GLY A 35 -10.04 -34.81 7.77
C GLY A 35 -11.24 -33.86 7.77
N PHE A 36 -11.02 -32.57 7.52
CA PHE A 36 -12.07 -31.54 7.47
C PHE A 36 -12.52 -31.26 6.03
N SER A 37 -13.06 -32.27 5.34
CA SER A 37 -13.45 -32.18 3.91
C SER A 37 -14.54 -31.14 3.60
N ALA A 38 -15.36 -30.77 4.58
CA ALA A 38 -16.36 -29.72 4.45
C ALA A 38 -15.77 -28.29 4.54
N PHE A 39 -14.47 -28.15 4.78
CA PHE A 39 -13.82 -26.84 4.88
C PHE A 39 -13.72 -26.19 3.49
N THR A 40 -14.34 -25.03 3.32
CA THR A 40 -14.37 -24.29 2.04
C THR A 40 -13.41 -23.11 2.00
N GLY A 41 -12.88 -22.68 3.16
CA GLY A 41 -12.01 -21.51 3.25
C GLY A 41 -12.74 -20.17 3.08
N ASP A 42 -14.07 -20.15 3.13
CA ASP A 42 -14.87 -18.93 2.95
C ASP A 42 -14.47 -17.82 3.94
N GLY A 43 -13.97 -18.19 5.14
CA GLY A 43 -13.46 -17.27 6.16
C GLY A 43 -12.01 -16.80 5.97
N LEU A 44 -11.32 -17.28 4.94
CA LEU A 44 -9.95 -16.89 4.60
C LEU A 44 -9.89 -15.74 3.59
N GLN A 45 -11.04 -15.21 3.19
CA GLN A 45 -11.10 -14.02 2.35
C GLN A 45 -10.41 -12.89 3.12
N ALA A 46 -9.19 -12.55 2.69
CA ALA A 46 -8.60 -11.27 3.07
C ALA A 46 -9.58 -10.18 2.61
N ALA A 47 -9.68 -9.09 3.38
CA ALA A 47 -10.17 -7.84 2.82
C ALA A 47 -9.49 -7.67 1.46
N GLN A 48 -10.26 -7.38 0.40
CA GLN A 48 -9.68 -7.06 -0.90
C GLN A 48 -8.47 -6.16 -0.66
N PRO A 49 -7.29 -6.47 -1.25
CA PRO A 49 -6.16 -5.58 -1.14
C PRO A 49 -6.72 -4.21 -1.50
N PRO A 50 -6.58 -3.24 -0.59
CA PRO A 50 -7.34 -2.03 -0.70
C PRO A 50 -7.10 -1.49 -2.09
N ASP A 51 -8.18 -1.10 -2.76
CA ASP A 51 -8.09 -0.27 -3.94
C ASP A 51 -7.02 0.79 -3.66
N ASN A 52 -6.35 1.27 -4.69
CA ASN A 52 -5.38 2.36 -4.65
C ASN A 52 -5.86 3.60 -3.85
N ALA A 53 -7.13 3.64 -3.42
CA ALA A 53 -7.68 4.25 -2.21
C ALA A 53 -6.84 4.17 -0.91
N THR A 54 -5.78 3.35 -0.82
CA THR A 54 -4.82 3.39 0.31
C THR A 54 -3.67 4.35 0.16
N ALA A 55 -3.41 4.86 -1.04
CA ALA A 55 -2.56 6.03 -1.15
C ALA A 55 -3.29 7.14 -0.40
N LEU A 56 -2.68 7.64 0.68
CA LEU A 56 -3.19 8.85 1.31
C LEU A 56 -3.26 9.91 0.21
N PRO A 57 -4.46 10.43 -0.08
CA PRO A 57 -4.60 11.39 -1.16
C PRO A 57 -3.83 12.67 -0.82
N ALA A 58 -3.68 12.98 0.47
CA ALA A 58 -2.81 14.03 1.00
C ALA A 58 -1.43 13.52 1.42
N GLY A 59 -0.40 14.31 1.15
CA GLY A 59 0.97 14.08 1.62
C GLY A 59 1.86 15.28 1.31
N ALA A 60 3.18 15.10 1.32
CA ALA A 60 4.15 16.17 1.02
C ALA A 60 3.97 16.83 -0.35
N TRP A 61 3.30 16.13 -1.27
CA TRP A 61 2.96 16.56 -2.61
C TRP A 61 1.62 17.33 -2.69
N GLY A 62 0.96 17.62 -1.57
CA GLY A 62 -0.40 18.18 -1.55
C GLY A 62 -1.49 17.11 -1.58
N TYR A 63 -2.73 17.53 -1.86
CA TYR A 63 -3.89 16.65 -1.97
C TYR A 63 -4.20 16.26 -3.42
N LEU A 64 -4.29 14.96 -3.69
CA LEU A 64 -4.67 14.38 -4.97
C LEU A 64 -6.14 13.96 -5.00
N GLY A 65 -6.88 14.44 -6.00
CA GLY A 65 -8.25 14.02 -6.26
C GLY A 65 -9.28 14.85 -5.50
N ALA A 66 -9.95 15.75 -6.23
CA ALA A 66 -10.97 16.65 -5.66
C ALA A 66 -12.19 15.90 -5.07
N GLU A 67 -12.56 14.75 -5.64
CA GLU A 67 -13.67 13.93 -5.13
C GLU A 67 -13.34 13.27 -3.79
N ALA A 68 -12.11 12.76 -3.63
CA ALA A 68 -11.63 12.23 -2.35
C ALA A 68 -11.57 13.34 -1.30
N ALA A 69 -11.03 14.51 -1.65
CA ALA A 69 -11.01 15.69 -0.76
C ALA A 69 -12.41 16.08 -0.28
N ALA A 70 -13.38 16.01 -1.18
CA ALA A 70 -14.77 16.37 -0.94
C ALA A 70 -15.52 15.43 0.01
N THR A 71 -15.05 14.19 0.18
CA THR A 71 -15.76 13.11 0.87
C THR A 71 -15.02 12.57 2.09
N LEU A 72 -13.70 12.48 2.00
CA LEU A 72 -12.84 11.88 3.02
C LEU A 72 -12.19 12.91 3.95
N GLY A 73 -12.09 14.18 3.52
CA GLY A 73 -11.21 15.14 4.19
C GLY A 73 -9.77 14.63 4.16
N PHE A 74 -9.04 14.79 5.25
CA PHE A 74 -7.71 14.21 5.41
C PHE A 74 -7.73 12.79 5.97
N HIS A 75 -8.87 12.20 6.28
CA HIS A 75 -8.93 10.83 6.80
C HIS A 75 -8.68 9.78 5.71
N PRO A 76 -8.05 8.64 6.05
CA PRO A 76 -8.05 7.49 5.14
C PRO A 76 -9.50 7.02 4.92
N PRO A 77 -9.81 6.41 3.77
CA PRO A 77 -11.13 5.85 3.53
C PRO A 77 -11.49 4.86 4.64
N LYS A 78 -12.73 4.94 5.14
CA LYS A 78 -13.23 4.03 6.17
C LYS A 78 -13.20 2.61 5.61
N ARG A 79 -12.28 1.79 6.12
CA ARG A 79 -12.27 0.36 5.80
C ARG A 79 -13.37 -0.31 6.61
N THR A 80 -14.33 -0.92 5.94
CA THR A 80 -15.19 -1.90 6.61
C THR A 80 -14.33 -3.12 6.91
N PRO A 81 -14.08 -3.48 8.18
CA PRO A 81 -13.38 -4.71 8.48
C PRO A 81 -14.18 -5.87 7.88
N PRO A 82 -13.54 -6.86 7.24
CA PRO A 82 -14.24 -8.07 6.85
C PRO A 82 -14.90 -8.63 8.11
N ARG A 83 -16.22 -8.92 8.03
CA ARG A 83 -16.90 -9.58 9.15
C ARG A 83 -16.18 -10.91 9.39
N PRO A 84 -15.80 -11.23 10.64
CA PRO A 84 -15.29 -12.55 10.95
C PRO A 84 -16.35 -13.56 10.48
N ASN A 85 -15.98 -14.49 9.61
CA ASN A 85 -16.89 -15.59 9.35
C ASN A 85 -17.04 -16.36 10.67
N PRO A 86 -18.28 -16.67 11.10
CA PRO A 86 -18.48 -17.51 12.25
C PRO A 86 -17.73 -18.83 12.01
N ALA A 87 -16.99 -19.29 13.03
CA ALA A 87 -16.39 -20.61 12.99
C ALA A 87 -17.48 -21.64 12.65
N PRO A 88 -17.19 -22.65 11.83
CA PRO A 88 -18.14 -23.72 11.57
C PRO A 88 -18.67 -24.28 12.90
N ALA A 89 -19.99 -24.43 13.02
CA ALA A 89 -20.58 -25.01 14.23
C ALA A 89 -19.98 -26.41 14.48
N GLY A 90 -19.33 -26.60 15.63
CA GLY A 90 -18.64 -27.84 15.99
C GLY A 90 -17.11 -27.84 15.87
N SER A 91 -16.45 -26.69 15.75
CA SER A 91 -14.98 -26.58 15.82
C SER A 91 -14.47 -26.91 17.23
N GLY A 92 -14.20 -28.18 17.51
CA GLY A 92 -13.47 -28.59 18.71
C GLY A 92 -11.97 -28.24 18.61
N GLU A 93 -11.20 -28.43 19.69
CA GLU A 93 -9.76 -28.14 19.76
C GLU A 93 -8.95 -28.74 18.59
N ALA A 94 -9.37 -29.89 18.07
CA ALA A 94 -8.75 -30.53 16.90
C ALA A 94 -8.85 -29.70 15.61
N TYR A 95 -9.97 -29.00 15.41
CA TYR A 95 -10.15 -28.09 14.26
C TYR A 95 -9.21 -26.89 14.36
N ASP A 96 -9.14 -26.25 15.54
CA ASP A 96 -8.30 -25.08 15.76
C ASP A 96 -6.81 -25.44 15.64
N GLY A 97 -6.42 -26.59 16.19
CA GLY A 97 -5.06 -27.11 16.05
C GLY A 97 -4.68 -27.36 14.58
N ALA A 98 -5.56 -28.02 13.81
CA ALA A 98 -5.34 -28.23 12.38
C ALA A 98 -5.28 -26.90 11.60
N ARG A 99 -6.09 -25.91 11.99
CA ARG A 99 -6.07 -24.58 11.37
C ARG A 99 -4.72 -23.90 11.54
N VAL A 100 -4.23 -23.78 12.78
CA VAL A 100 -2.93 -23.18 13.08
C VAL A 100 -1.80 -23.90 12.33
N ASP A 101 -1.82 -25.23 12.31
CA ASP A 101 -0.79 -26.00 11.64
C ASP A 101 -0.80 -25.80 10.11
N CYS A 102 -1.98 -25.84 9.49
CA CYS A 102 -2.12 -25.57 8.07
C CYS A 102 -1.75 -24.13 7.69
N ASP A 103 -1.94 -23.14 8.57
CA ASP A 103 -1.50 -21.76 8.33
C ASP A 103 0.02 -21.67 8.29
N ARG A 104 0.69 -22.34 9.24
CA ARG A 104 2.16 -22.44 9.30
C ARG A 104 2.71 -23.14 8.05
N GLN A 105 2.15 -24.29 7.68
CA GLN A 105 2.58 -25.03 6.49
C GLN A 105 2.41 -24.21 5.19
N ALA A 106 1.29 -23.48 5.06
CA ALA A 106 1.07 -22.61 3.92
C ALA A 106 2.12 -21.49 3.86
N ALA A 107 2.42 -20.85 5.00
CA ALA A 107 3.45 -19.81 5.09
C ALA A 107 4.84 -20.35 4.75
N GLU A 108 5.20 -21.55 5.21
CA GLU A 108 6.47 -22.22 4.86
C GLU A 108 6.57 -22.54 3.36
N ARG A 109 5.49 -23.05 2.76
CA ARG A 109 5.44 -23.33 1.31
C ARG A 109 5.54 -22.07 0.48
N ILE A 110 4.88 -20.98 0.87
CA ILE A 110 4.96 -19.69 0.16
C ILE A 110 6.35 -19.07 0.36
N GLY A 111 6.87 -19.07 1.58
CA GLY A 111 8.13 -18.43 1.94
C GLY A 111 8.08 -16.91 1.79
N SER A 112 9.22 -16.24 1.95
CA SER A 112 9.34 -14.80 1.70
C SER A 112 10.55 -14.51 0.83
N PRO A 113 10.51 -13.50 -0.05
CA PRO A 113 11.67 -13.08 -0.79
C PRO A 113 12.79 -12.59 0.16
N PRO A 114 14.06 -12.58 -0.28
CA PRO A 114 15.18 -12.13 0.54
C PRO A 114 14.95 -10.72 1.10
N ALA A 115 14.93 -10.61 2.42
CA ALA A 115 14.63 -9.34 3.09
C ALA A 115 15.65 -8.23 2.81
N ALA A 116 16.88 -8.58 2.39
CA ALA A 116 17.93 -7.62 2.08
C ALA A 116 17.54 -6.69 0.90
N GLY A 117 16.95 -7.24 -0.16
CA GLY A 117 16.55 -6.46 -1.33
C GLY A 117 15.35 -5.56 -1.04
N SER A 118 14.33 -6.06 -0.35
CA SER A 118 13.19 -5.22 0.11
C SER A 118 13.64 -4.10 1.04
N ARG A 119 14.59 -4.37 1.97
CA ARG A 119 15.20 -3.33 2.81
C ARG A 119 15.99 -2.30 2.00
N LEU A 120 16.68 -2.72 0.93
CA LEU A 120 17.37 -1.80 0.04
C LEU A 120 16.37 -0.86 -0.64
N VAL A 121 15.33 -1.40 -1.27
CA VAL A 121 14.29 -0.60 -1.96
C VAL A 121 13.67 0.43 -1.01
N GLY A 122 13.31 0.02 0.22
CA GLY A 122 12.80 0.92 1.25
C GLY A 122 13.76 2.05 1.61
N ARG A 123 15.04 1.74 1.84
CA ARG A 123 16.06 2.78 2.11
C ARG A 123 16.23 3.77 0.95
N LEU A 124 16.27 3.28 -0.29
CA LEU A 124 16.40 4.15 -1.47
C LEU A 124 15.17 5.04 -1.65
N PHE A 125 13.97 4.52 -1.34
CA PHE A 125 12.75 5.31 -1.33
C PHE A 125 12.82 6.45 -0.30
N ASP A 126 13.23 6.15 0.93
CA ASP A 126 13.38 7.14 2.00
C ASP A 126 14.42 8.22 1.64
N GLU A 127 15.57 7.81 1.10
CA GLU A 127 16.63 8.71 0.66
C GLU A 127 16.14 9.64 -0.46
N SER A 128 15.48 9.09 -1.49
CA SER A 128 14.94 9.87 -2.60
C SER A 128 13.87 10.87 -2.15
N THR A 129 13.02 10.50 -1.19
CA THR A 129 11.99 11.37 -0.63
C THR A 129 12.61 12.51 0.17
N LYS A 130 13.61 12.22 1.02
CA LYS A 130 14.36 13.23 1.78
C LYS A 130 15.11 14.21 0.87
N ALA A 131 15.66 13.74 -0.25
CA ALA A 131 16.31 14.59 -1.24
C ALA A 131 15.28 15.48 -1.97
N THR A 132 14.14 14.92 -2.35
CA THR A 132 13.04 15.64 -3.02
C THR A 132 12.51 16.78 -2.16
N ALA A 133 12.25 16.52 -0.88
CA ALA A 133 11.75 17.53 0.07
C ALA A 133 12.70 18.73 0.25
N LYS A 134 13.99 18.58 -0.08
CA LYS A 134 15.02 19.63 0.00
C LYS A 134 15.32 20.28 -1.35
N ASP A 135 14.78 19.78 -2.45
CA ASP A 135 15.05 20.30 -3.79
C ASP A 135 14.47 21.72 -3.92
N ALA A 136 15.27 22.66 -4.40
CA ALA A 136 14.87 24.06 -4.47
C ALA A 136 13.61 24.29 -5.31
N ARG A 137 13.37 23.46 -6.33
CA ARG A 137 12.16 23.54 -7.17
C ARG A 137 10.93 23.14 -6.38
N VAL A 138 11.03 22.06 -5.61
CA VAL A 138 9.96 21.56 -4.73
C VAL A 138 9.66 22.59 -3.65
N VAL A 139 10.68 23.12 -2.96
CA VAL A 139 10.53 24.18 -1.96
C VAL A 139 9.83 25.41 -2.54
N ALA A 140 10.15 25.81 -3.78
CA ALA A 140 9.49 26.94 -4.44
C ALA A 140 8.01 26.66 -4.74
N ALA A 141 7.67 25.46 -5.23
CA ALA A 141 6.27 25.07 -5.45
C ALA A 141 5.48 24.97 -4.14
N THR A 142 6.07 24.41 -3.08
CA THR A 142 5.45 24.36 -1.75
C THR A 142 5.13 25.77 -1.23
N ARG A 143 6.00 26.76 -1.49
CA ARG A 143 5.70 28.16 -1.13
C ARG A 143 4.53 28.75 -1.92
N GLN A 144 4.42 28.42 -3.21
CA GLN A 144 3.28 28.86 -4.04
C GLN A 144 1.98 28.24 -3.56
N TRP A 145 2.00 26.94 -3.27
CA TRP A 145 0.88 26.21 -2.67
C TRP A 145 0.48 26.83 -1.32
N SER A 146 1.45 27.14 -0.46
CA SER A 146 1.20 27.74 0.85
C SER A 146 0.55 29.13 0.75
N ALA A 147 0.96 29.94 -0.23
CA ALA A 147 0.33 31.22 -0.53
C ALA A 147 -1.14 31.03 -1.00
N CYS A 148 -1.40 30.06 -1.87
CA CYS A 148 -2.75 29.72 -2.31
C CYS A 148 -3.63 29.30 -1.12
N MET A 149 -3.13 28.41 -0.25
CA MET A 149 -3.86 27.97 0.94
C MET A 149 -4.15 29.12 1.91
N THR A 150 -3.23 30.06 2.04
CA THR A 150 -3.43 31.27 2.85
C THR A 150 -4.55 32.13 2.27
N THR A 151 -4.58 32.34 0.95
CA THR A 151 -5.68 33.06 0.27
C THR A 151 -7.02 32.34 0.41
N ALA A 152 -7.02 31.00 0.41
CA ALA A 152 -8.22 30.18 0.62
C ALA A 152 -8.71 30.16 2.09
N GLY A 153 -7.96 30.76 3.03
CA GLY A 153 -8.31 30.81 4.45
C GLY A 153 -7.83 29.62 5.28
N PHE A 154 -6.97 28.75 4.72
CA PHE A 154 -6.50 27.50 5.32
C PHE A 154 -4.97 27.46 5.44
N GLY A 155 -4.36 28.56 5.91
CA GLY A 155 -2.89 28.72 5.98
C GLY A 155 -2.16 27.52 6.58
N ALA A 156 -1.15 27.06 5.85
CA ALA A 156 -0.22 25.99 6.19
C ALA A 156 1.11 26.23 5.46
N THR A 157 2.24 25.93 6.10
CA THR A 157 3.57 26.13 5.49
C THR A 157 3.92 24.96 4.58
N THR A 158 3.47 23.77 4.96
CA THR A 158 3.64 22.51 4.23
C THR A 158 2.31 21.75 4.18
N PRO A 159 2.04 20.98 3.11
CA PRO A 159 0.85 20.15 3.02
C PRO A 159 0.61 19.24 4.21
N GLU A 160 1.66 18.67 4.79
CA GLU A 160 1.58 17.70 5.88
C GLU A 160 1.01 18.28 7.19
N GLU A 161 1.07 19.59 7.36
CA GLU A 161 0.44 20.27 8.50
C GLU A 161 -1.09 20.11 8.50
N LEU A 162 -1.71 19.95 7.33
CA LEU A 162 -3.17 19.86 7.24
C LEU A 162 -3.68 18.51 7.78
N PRO A 163 -3.18 17.33 7.34
CA PRO A 163 -3.46 16.08 8.02
C PRO A 163 -3.17 16.13 9.53
N GLN A 164 -2.03 16.69 9.95
CA GLN A 164 -1.66 16.79 11.37
C GLN A 164 -2.66 17.63 12.17
N ARG A 165 -3.26 18.66 11.55
CA ARG A 165 -4.27 19.52 12.17
C ARG A 165 -5.63 18.82 12.27
N TYR A 166 -6.09 18.22 11.18
CA TYR A 166 -7.48 17.74 11.08
C TYR A 166 -7.68 16.30 11.56
N GLN A 167 -6.70 15.42 11.42
CA GLN A 167 -6.79 14.02 11.89
C GLN A 167 -6.69 13.87 13.42
N THR A 168 -6.70 14.97 14.17
CA THR A 168 -6.76 14.94 15.65
C THR A 168 -8.15 14.56 16.16
N ALA A 169 -9.20 14.76 15.36
CA ALA A 169 -10.56 14.33 15.65
C ALA A 169 -10.86 12.98 14.95
N PRO A 170 -11.71 12.11 15.53
CA PRO A 170 -12.06 10.83 14.90
C PRO A 170 -13.05 10.97 13.73
N GLU A 171 -13.81 12.07 13.66
CA GLU A 171 -14.84 12.29 12.65
C GLU A 171 -14.52 13.47 11.77
N VAL A 172 -14.84 13.33 10.48
CA VAL A 172 -14.61 14.34 9.46
C VAL A 172 -15.51 15.54 9.69
N THR A 173 -14.91 16.74 9.73
CA THR A 173 -15.67 17.98 9.97
C THR A 173 -15.94 18.77 8.68
N PRO A 174 -16.97 19.64 8.62
CA PRO A 174 -17.17 20.52 7.46
C PRO A 174 -15.97 21.43 7.17
N ALA A 175 -15.30 21.92 8.21
CA ALA A 175 -14.10 22.76 8.08
C ALA A 175 -12.92 21.98 7.46
N GLU A 176 -12.79 20.70 7.81
CA GLU A 176 -11.82 19.80 7.22
C GLU A 176 -12.10 19.54 5.73
N LEU A 177 -13.34 19.24 5.37
CA LEU A 177 -13.72 19.03 3.96
C LEU A 177 -13.44 20.28 3.12
N ALA A 178 -13.69 21.47 3.67
CA ALA A 178 -13.36 22.72 3.01
C ALA A 178 -11.84 22.91 2.85
N ALA A 179 -11.06 22.58 3.88
CA ALA A 179 -9.60 22.63 3.82
C ALA A 179 -9.00 21.62 2.83
N ALA A 180 -9.52 20.39 2.80
CA ALA A 180 -9.08 19.36 1.86
C ALA A 180 -9.41 19.73 0.41
N ARG A 181 -10.59 20.32 0.15
CA ARG A 181 -10.94 20.85 -1.18
C ARG A 181 -9.99 21.97 -1.61
N ALA A 182 -9.74 22.92 -0.71
CA ALA A 182 -8.78 23.99 -0.96
C ALA A 182 -7.36 23.44 -1.24
N ASP A 183 -6.91 22.43 -0.48
CA ASP A 183 -5.63 21.76 -0.73
C ASP A 183 -5.60 21.11 -2.11
N ALA A 184 -6.65 20.38 -2.51
CA ALA A 184 -6.72 19.76 -3.83
C ALA A 184 -6.66 20.81 -4.96
N ASP A 185 -7.41 21.90 -4.82
CA ASP A 185 -7.44 23.00 -5.79
C ASP A 185 -6.09 23.72 -5.86
N CYS A 186 -5.47 24.03 -4.71
CA CYS A 186 -4.16 24.66 -4.64
C CYS A 186 -3.03 23.74 -5.13
N THR A 187 -3.13 22.44 -4.87
CA THR A 187 -2.19 21.42 -5.36
C THR A 187 -2.22 21.34 -6.88
N ALA A 188 -3.43 21.32 -7.46
CA ALA A 188 -3.60 21.34 -8.91
C ALA A 188 -3.14 22.68 -9.51
N GLY A 189 -3.60 23.81 -8.96
CA GLY A 189 -3.30 25.14 -9.49
C GLY A 189 -1.83 25.57 -9.42
N THR A 190 -1.04 24.92 -8.56
CA THR A 190 0.41 25.16 -8.42
C THR A 190 1.28 24.05 -8.98
N GLU A 191 0.67 23.01 -9.56
CA GLU A 191 1.37 21.82 -10.07
C GLU A 191 2.28 21.13 -9.03
N LEU A 192 2.00 21.33 -7.73
CA LEU A 192 2.88 20.88 -6.64
C LEU A 192 3.14 19.38 -6.73
N ALA A 193 2.09 18.59 -6.89
CA ALA A 193 2.21 17.14 -6.95
C ALA A 193 3.01 16.68 -8.18
N GLY A 194 2.72 17.26 -9.36
CA GLY A 194 3.42 16.93 -10.59
C GLY A 194 4.93 17.18 -10.49
N LEU A 195 5.30 18.34 -9.94
CA LEU A 195 6.69 18.69 -9.71
C LEU A 195 7.36 17.77 -8.69
N TRP A 196 6.68 17.50 -7.56
CA TRP A 196 7.19 16.61 -6.52
C TRP A 196 7.50 15.21 -7.09
N PHE A 197 6.55 14.61 -7.82
CA PHE A 197 6.75 13.28 -8.41
C PHE A 197 7.81 13.26 -9.51
N ALA A 198 7.91 14.31 -10.34
CA ALA A 198 8.94 14.42 -11.36
C ALA A 198 10.35 14.48 -10.75
N VAL A 199 10.53 15.28 -9.69
CA VAL A 199 11.80 15.39 -8.95
C VAL A 199 12.13 14.09 -8.22
N LEU A 200 11.15 13.48 -7.55
CA LEU A 200 11.31 12.19 -6.87
C LEU A 200 11.74 11.09 -7.84
N ALA A 201 11.09 10.99 -9.00
CA ALA A 201 11.49 10.04 -10.03
C ALA A 201 12.92 10.31 -10.53
N GLY A 202 13.35 11.57 -10.59
CA GLY A 202 14.73 11.95 -10.90
C GLY A 202 15.74 11.37 -9.90
N TYR A 203 15.53 11.59 -8.61
CA TYR A 203 16.41 11.05 -7.57
C TYR A 203 16.37 9.52 -7.52
N GLN A 204 15.20 8.92 -7.68
CA GLN A 204 15.08 7.46 -7.71
C GLN A 204 15.86 6.84 -8.86
N ARG A 205 15.82 7.42 -10.07
CA ARG A 205 16.64 6.93 -11.21
C ARG A 205 18.13 6.96 -10.88
N GLN A 206 18.63 8.05 -10.32
CA GLN A 206 20.04 8.14 -9.93
C GLN A 206 20.44 7.09 -8.88
N LEU A 207 19.57 6.85 -7.90
CA LEU A 207 19.80 5.82 -6.87
C LEU A 207 19.73 4.42 -7.46
N ILE A 208 18.83 4.18 -8.41
CA ILE A 208 18.73 2.91 -9.14
C ILE A 208 20.04 2.65 -9.90
N ASP A 209 20.54 3.63 -10.64
CA ASP A 209 21.78 3.49 -11.42
C ASP A 209 22.98 3.15 -10.52
N ARG A 210 23.07 3.77 -9.34
CA ARG A 210 24.12 3.49 -8.35
C ARG A 210 24.00 2.14 -7.64
N ASN A 211 22.82 1.52 -7.65
CA ASN A 211 22.53 0.27 -6.96
C ASN A 211 22.09 -0.84 -7.94
N ALA A 212 22.44 -0.72 -9.22
CA ALA A 212 21.86 -1.51 -10.30
C ALA A 212 22.01 -3.03 -10.11
N GLU A 213 23.16 -3.50 -9.66
CA GLU A 213 23.42 -4.92 -9.41
C GLU A 213 22.49 -5.49 -8.33
N ALA A 214 22.48 -4.85 -7.16
CA ALA A 214 21.65 -5.29 -6.04
C ALA A 214 20.14 -5.21 -6.35
N LEU A 215 19.73 -4.18 -7.11
CA LEU A 215 18.35 -4.04 -7.55
C LEU A 215 17.96 -5.04 -8.64
N THR A 216 18.90 -5.46 -9.50
CA THR A 216 18.67 -6.53 -10.47
C THR A 216 18.40 -7.84 -9.75
N ALA A 217 19.23 -8.20 -8.77
CA ALA A 217 19.02 -9.39 -7.94
C ALA A 217 17.67 -9.34 -7.20
N GLN A 218 17.28 -8.18 -6.67
CA GLN A 218 15.95 -8.00 -6.05
C GLN A 218 14.81 -8.19 -7.05
N LYS A 219 14.94 -7.66 -8.28
CA LYS A 219 13.92 -7.81 -9.33
C LYS A 219 13.74 -9.26 -9.73
N GLU A 220 14.83 -10.02 -9.82
CA GLU A 220 14.79 -11.47 -10.06
C GLU A 220 14.13 -12.22 -8.91
N ALA A 221 14.46 -11.88 -7.66
CA ALA A 221 13.82 -12.49 -6.49
C ALA A 221 12.31 -12.24 -6.44
N VAL A 222 11.85 -11.02 -6.76
CA VAL A 222 10.41 -10.71 -6.86
C VAL A 222 9.74 -11.53 -7.97
N ARG A 223 10.38 -11.64 -9.15
CA ARG A 223 9.86 -12.46 -10.26
C ARG A 223 9.79 -13.95 -9.90
N ALA A 224 10.80 -14.48 -9.22
CA ALA A 224 10.82 -15.87 -8.77
C ALA A 224 9.70 -16.13 -7.76
N GLN A 225 9.46 -15.20 -6.83
CA GLN A 225 8.33 -15.29 -5.90
C GLN A 225 6.99 -15.30 -6.64
N ASP A 226 6.79 -14.40 -7.60
CA ASP A 226 5.54 -14.32 -8.38
C ASP A 226 5.28 -15.62 -9.18
N ALA A 227 6.32 -16.19 -9.80
CA ALA A 227 6.23 -17.46 -10.52
C ALA A 227 5.86 -18.62 -9.58
N LYS A 228 6.53 -18.71 -8.42
CA LYS A 228 6.24 -19.71 -7.39
C LYS A 228 4.78 -19.62 -6.91
N LEU A 229 4.26 -18.41 -6.68
CA LEU A 229 2.87 -18.22 -6.29
C LEU A 229 1.91 -18.75 -7.37
N THR A 230 2.19 -18.49 -8.64
CA THR A 230 1.41 -19.02 -9.76
C THR A 230 1.44 -20.55 -9.81
N GLU A 231 2.61 -21.18 -9.58
CA GLU A 231 2.73 -22.64 -9.52
C GLU A 231 1.94 -23.24 -8.35
N LEU A 232 2.01 -22.62 -7.16
CA LEU A 232 1.25 -23.07 -5.99
C LEU A 232 -0.26 -23.01 -6.23
N ILE A 233 -0.76 -21.96 -6.88
CA ILE A 233 -2.18 -21.85 -7.24
C ILE A 233 -2.57 -22.97 -8.22
N ALA A 234 -1.76 -23.21 -9.25
CA ALA A 234 -2.05 -24.21 -10.28
C ALA A 234 -2.02 -25.65 -9.71
N GLY A 235 -1.08 -25.94 -8.82
CA GLY A 235 -0.91 -27.28 -8.22
C GLY A 235 -2.07 -27.69 -7.30
N GLU A 236 -2.74 -26.73 -6.65
CA GLU A 236 -3.86 -27.01 -5.74
C GLU A 236 -5.23 -27.00 -6.48
N GLY A 237 -5.31 -26.41 -7.68
CA GLY A 237 -6.54 -26.38 -8.50
C GLY A 237 -6.78 -27.61 -9.37
N GLY A 238 -5.89 -28.61 -9.33
CA GLY A 238 -5.93 -29.82 -10.13
C GLY A 238 -6.21 -31.13 -9.37
N SER A 239 -6.67 -31.06 -8.11
CA SER A 239 -6.99 -32.23 -7.27
C SER A 239 -8.47 -32.29 -6.92
#